data_AF-A0A2V9P714-F1
#
_entry.id   AF-A0A2V9P714-F1
#
_cell.length_a   1.000
_cell.length_b   1.000
_cell.length_c   1.000
_cell.angle_alpha   90.00
_cell.angle_beta   90.00
_cell.angle_gamma   90.00
#
_symmetry.space_group_name_H-M   'P 1'
#
loop_
_entity.id
_entity.type
_entity.pdbx_description
1 polymer ?
#
loop_
_entity_poly.entity_id
_entity_poly.type
_entity_poly.pdbx_seq_one_letter_code
_entity_poly.pdbx_strand_id
1 'polypeptide(L)'
;DDPKVDYVAVDGMDRRLVRIHFDDPAPDVAAIQRTDFWLVYSKASDKVRKHTVAGVDTSGFSQQNTIVLQLTQAVPPDWDDLDVSLVNERTILHVDSNVVTKRPSGNSNQQGSLEAATKRDDSDIYFSGSYTGVVDGDPVWDIDAFGGYMKAVQTSSHYWGYLGFYGQMKTNSSATADPDSFLTYGVYQRALSKSWLGPFQAPYLNYRFAGWEFDREGKELNFVTSPVLTIPLRLSGKLKGPVEPGLTLPHMTLQLGTEFVDALKTPLAEAKNWHTRGLVGVTFSAGYAPESNGLHSILFTSSYQVRIPSASEIFYDDKFAPVDPTTGKKGDTPPMLGTQARHTVDTTLTYMFLQWAGLSFEHAYGSLPPAFAFTGHSFKVGLTFTLKQTSFGRYSILKP
;
A
#
# COMPACT_ATOMS: atom_id res chain seq x y z
N ASP A 1 -23.01 -3.18 16.77
CA ASP A 1 -22.22 -4.09 15.92
C ASP A 1 -22.84 -4.15 14.54
N ASP A 2 -22.01 -4.33 13.52
CA ASP A 2 -22.48 -4.49 12.14
C ASP A 2 -22.83 -5.97 11.93
N PRO A 3 -23.88 -6.32 11.16
CA PRO A 3 -24.24 -7.71 10.92
C PRO A 3 -23.10 -8.49 10.28
N LYS A 4 -22.90 -9.74 10.68
CA LYS A 4 -21.87 -10.61 10.09
C LYS A 4 -22.51 -11.83 9.50
N VAL A 5 -21.91 -12.38 8.46
CA VAL A 5 -22.27 -13.71 7.97
C VAL A 5 -21.40 -14.72 8.69
N ASP A 6 -22.04 -15.65 9.38
CA ASP A 6 -21.38 -16.72 10.11
C ASP A 6 -21.06 -17.91 9.19
N TYR A 7 -21.99 -18.23 8.28
CA TYR A 7 -21.86 -19.43 7.44
C TYR A 7 -22.48 -19.28 6.05
N VAL A 8 -21.83 -19.84 5.02
CA VAL A 8 -22.35 -19.97 3.66
C VAL A 8 -22.18 -21.39 3.15
N ALA A 9 -23.22 -21.95 2.51
CA ALA A 9 -23.17 -23.27 1.90
C ALA A 9 -23.92 -23.35 0.59
N VAL A 10 -23.34 -24.06 -0.38
CA VAL A 10 -24.05 -24.49 -1.60
C VAL A 10 -24.82 -25.77 -1.29
N ASP A 11 -26.10 -25.83 -1.64
CA ASP A 11 -26.90 -27.03 -1.46
C ASP A 11 -26.36 -28.20 -2.30
N GLY A 12 -26.29 -29.38 -1.70
CA GLY A 12 -25.69 -30.56 -2.32
C GLY A 12 -26.55 -31.19 -3.43
N MET A 13 -27.86 -30.94 -3.43
CA MET A 13 -28.82 -31.49 -4.38
C MET A 13 -29.16 -30.49 -5.49
N ASP A 14 -29.24 -29.19 -5.15
CA ASP A 14 -29.42 -28.11 -6.13
C ASP A 14 -28.38 -27.01 -5.93
N ARG A 15 -27.31 -27.06 -6.72
CA ARG A 15 -26.19 -26.10 -6.67
C ARG A 15 -26.55 -24.67 -7.11
N ARG A 16 -27.83 -24.39 -7.39
CA ARG A 16 -28.35 -23.03 -7.55
C ARG A 16 -28.79 -22.43 -6.22
N LEU A 17 -28.88 -23.22 -5.15
CA LEU A 17 -29.29 -22.74 -3.83
C LEU A 17 -28.06 -22.51 -2.96
N VAL A 18 -27.93 -21.30 -2.42
CA VAL A 18 -26.86 -20.90 -1.52
C VAL A 18 -27.47 -20.48 -0.20
N ARG A 19 -27.23 -21.25 0.86
CA ARG A 19 -27.67 -20.95 2.22
C ARG A 19 -26.69 -20.00 2.89
N ILE A 20 -27.20 -19.00 3.59
CA ILE A 20 -26.42 -17.99 4.31
C ILE A 20 -26.98 -17.88 5.72
N HIS A 21 -26.12 -17.97 6.73
CA HIS A 21 -26.43 -17.76 8.14
C HIS A 21 -25.75 -16.48 8.63
N PHE A 22 -26.47 -15.65 9.36
CA PHE A 22 -25.95 -14.41 9.94
C PHE A 22 -25.73 -14.56 11.45
N ASP A 23 -24.63 -14.00 11.92
CA ASP A 23 -24.36 -13.78 13.34
C ASP A 23 -25.13 -12.55 13.85
N ASP A 24 -25.24 -12.43 15.16
CA ASP A 24 -25.86 -11.28 15.79
C ASP A 24 -24.90 -10.07 15.81
N PRO A 25 -25.38 -8.87 15.47
CA PRO A 25 -26.78 -8.51 15.18
C PRO A 25 -27.17 -8.82 13.73
N ALA A 26 -28.35 -9.39 13.51
CA ALA A 26 -28.83 -9.73 12.17
C ALA A 26 -29.07 -8.48 11.28
N PRO A 27 -28.91 -8.60 9.94
CA PRO A 27 -29.17 -7.49 9.02
C PRO A 27 -30.66 -7.15 8.88
N ASP A 28 -30.95 -5.96 8.35
CA ASP A 28 -32.31 -5.55 8.04
C ASP A 28 -32.97 -6.49 7.01
N VAL A 29 -34.15 -7.00 7.36
CA VAL A 29 -34.96 -7.92 6.52
C VAL A 29 -35.28 -7.28 5.17
N ALA A 30 -35.53 -5.97 5.13
CA ALA A 30 -35.81 -5.27 3.89
C ALA A 30 -34.60 -5.26 2.93
N ALA A 31 -33.38 -5.25 3.48
CA ALA A 31 -32.15 -5.29 2.69
C ALA A 31 -31.85 -6.71 2.16
N ILE A 32 -32.03 -7.75 2.97
CA ILE A 32 -31.73 -9.13 2.54
C ILE A 32 -32.71 -9.65 1.49
N GLN A 33 -33.96 -9.15 1.44
CA GLN A 33 -34.96 -9.56 0.44
C GLN A 33 -34.68 -9.04 -0.97
N ARG A 34 -33.81 -8.03 -1.12
CA ARG A 34 -33.49 -7.42 -2.41
C ARG A 34 -32.45 -8.22 -3.17
N THR A 35 -32.86 -8.89 -4.23
CA THR A 35 -31.97 -9.71 -5.09
C THR A 35 -30.83 -8.91 -5.71
N ASP A 36 -31.06 -7.61 -5.99
CA ASP A 36 -30.07 -6.72 -6.58
C ASP A 36 -28.97 -6.26 -5.61
N PHE A 37 -29.17 -6.45 -4.31
CA PHE A 37 -28.17 -6.16 -3.28
C PHE A 37 -27.17 -7.31 -3.09
N TRP A 38 -27.44 -8.48 -3.66
CA TRP A 38 -26.58 -9.64 -3.52
C TRP A 38 -25.55 -9.73 -4.63
N LEU A 39 -24.29 -9.82 -4.25
CA LEU A 39 -23.19 -10.16 -5.13
C LEU A 39 -22.71 -11.57 -4.79
N VAL A 40 -22.71 -12.46 -5.78
CA VAL A 40 -22.26 -13.85 -5.61
C VAL A 40 -21.22 -14.16 -6.68
N TYR A 41 -20.05 -14.62 -6.27
CA TYR A 41 -18.93 -14.97 -7.14
C TYR A 41 -18.41 -16.35 -6.77
N SER A 42 -18.29 -17.24 -7.74
CA SER A 42 -17.52 -18.48 -7.56
C SER A 42 -16.15 -18.35 -8.21
N LYS A 43 -15.12 -18.77 -7.52
CA LYS A 43 -13.74 -18.85 -7.99
C LYS A 43 -13.34 -20.31 -8.17
N ALA A 44 -12.79 -20.64 -9.32
CA ALA A 44 -12.06 -21.86 -9.60
C ALA A 44 -10.59 -21.49 -9.88
N SER A 45 -9.71 -22.48 -9.96
CA SER A 45 -8.26 -22.28 -10.02
C SER A 45 -7.78 -21.35 -11.15
N ASP A 46 -8.54 -21.22 -12.25
CA ASP A 46 -8.23 -20.37 -13.39
C ASP A 46 -9.32 -19.34 -13.74
N LYS A 47 -10.47 -19.33 -13.05
CA LYS A 47 -11.68 -18.59 -13.48
C LYS A 47 -12.47 -18.03 -12.32
N VAL A 48 -12.97 -16.81 -12.49
CA VAL A 48 -13.97 -16.20 -11.61
C VAL A 48 -15.28 -16.03 -12.38
N ARG A 49 -16.39 -16.46 -11.79
CA ARG A 49 -17.73 -16.35 -12.38
C ARG A 49 -18.67 -15.61 -11.45
N LYS A 50 -19.31 -14.57 -11.96
CA LYS A 50 -20.42 -13.89 -11.29
C LYS A 50 -21.70 -14.68 -11.47
N HIS A 51 -22.45 -14.86 -10.38
CA HIS A 51 -23.80 -15.42 -10.37
C HIS A 51 -24.83 -14.32 -10.20
N THR A 52 -25.99 -14.51 -10.84
CA THR A 52 -27.14 -13.60 -10.68
C THR A 52 -28.12 -14.24 -9.71
N VAL A 53 -28.54 -13.50 -8.69
CA VAL A 53 -29.55 -13.95 -7.72
C VAL A 53 -30.94 -13.71 -8.32
N ALA A 54 -31.68 -14.80 -8.53
CA ALA A 54 -33.05 -14.80 -9.04
C ALA A 54 -34.10 -14.61 -7.94
N GLY A 55 -33.79 -15.03 -6.71
CA GLY A 55 -34.71 -14.93 -5.57
C GLY A 55 -33.98 -15.09 -4.24
N VAL A 56 -34.63 -14.63 -3.16
CA VAL A 56 -34.16 -14.80 -1.78
C VAL A 56 -35.31 -15.36 -0.95
N ASP A 57 -35.10 -16.53 -0.35
CA ASP A 57 -36.01 -17.11 0.64
C ASP A 57 -35.56 -16.70 2.04
N THR A 58 -36.40 -15.93 2.73
CA THR A 58 -36.17 -15.45 4.10
C THR A 58 -37.01 -16.16 5.15
N SER A 59 -37.67 -17.27 4.81
CA SER A 59 -38.54 -18.02 5.73
C SER A 59 -37.81 -18.49 7.00
N GLY A 60 -36.53 -18.85 6.88
CA GLY A 60 -35.67 -19.25 8.00
C GLY A 60 -35.07 -18.10 8.81
N PHE A 61 -35.26 -16.84 8.40
CA PHE A 61 -34.49 -15.73 8.97
C PHE A 61 -34.90 -15.40 10.41
N SER A 62 -36.20 -15.38 10.70
CA SER A 62 -36.73 -15.00 12.02
C SER A 62 -36.39 -15.95 13.16
N GLN A 63 -36.05 -17.20 12.86
CA GLN A 63 -35.78 -18.24 13.88
C GLN A 63 -34.32 -18.66 13.93
N GLN A 64 -33.62 -18.59 12.80
CA GLN A 64 -32.29 -19.17 12.64
C GLN A 64 -31.33 -18.20 11.94
N ASN A 65 -31.66 -16.91 11.81
CA ASN A 65 -30.86 -15.93 11.07
C ASN A 65 -30.36 -16.45 9.71
N THR A 66 -31.18 -17.27 9.03
CA THR A 66 -30.76 -17.98 7.82
C THR A 66 -31.62 -17.57 6.64
N ILE A 67 -30.99 -17.39 5.48
CA ILE A 67 -31.66 -17.19 4.19
C ILE A 67 -31.13 -18.18 3.16
N VAL A 68 -31.86 -18.32 2.05
CA VAL A 68 -31.40 -19.06 0.88
C VAL A 68 -31.47 -18.16 -0.36
N LEU A 69 -30.32 -17.94 -1.00
CA LEU A 69 -30.24 -17.31 -2.30
C LEU A 69 -30.50 -18.35 -3.39
N GLN A 70 -31.38 -18.02 -4.33
CA GLN A 70 -31.61 -18.81 -5.53
C GLN A 70 -30.88 -18.16 -6.70
N LEU A 71 -29.89 -18.83 -7.26
CA LEU A 71 -29.09 -18.37 -8.39
C LEU A 71 -29.75 -18.75 -9.73
N THR A 72 -29.55 -17.92 -10.76
CA THR A 72 -29.99 -18.24 -12.13
C THR A 72 -29.20 -19.39 -12.74
N GLN A 73 -27.96 -19.61 -12.28
CA GLN A 73 -27.03 -20.59 -12.79
C GLN A 73 -26.45 -21.38 -11.60
N ALA A 74 -26.21 -22.68 -11.82
CA ALA A 74 -25.60 -23.51 -10.79
C ALA A 74 -24.14 -23.10 -10.54
N VAL A 75 -23.71 -23.13 -9.28
CA VAL A 75 -22.29 -23.00 -8.92
C VAL A 75 -21.53 -24.17 -9.56
N PRO A 76 -20.46 -23.93 -10.35
CA PRO A 76 -19.69 -25.00 -11.00
C PRO A 76 -19.17 -26.01 -9.97
N PRO A 77 -19.11 -27.33 -10.25
CA PRO A 77 -18.67 -28.34 -9.28
C PRO A 77 -17.18 -28.23 -8.91
N ASP A 78 -16.39 -27.60 -9.76
CA ASP A 78 -14.95 -27.36 -9.69
C ASP A 78 -14.57 -26.02 -9.06
N TRP A 79 -15.51 -25.36 -8.38
CA TRP A 79 -15.23 -24.17 -7.59
C TRP A 79 -14.35 -24.48 -6.36
N ASP A 80 -13.42 -23.57 -6.07
CA ASP A 80 -12.51 -23.58 -4.93
C ASP A 80 -13.03 -22.68 -3.79
N ASP A 81 -13.64 -21.54 -4.15
CA ASP A 81 -14.12 -20.52 -3.20
C ASP A 81 -15.39 -19.83 -3.73
N LEU A 82 -16.27 -19.38 -2.81
CA LEU A 82 -17.53 -18.71 -3.12
C LEU A 82 -17.67 -17.47 -2.25
N ASP A 83 -17.45 -16.31 -2.86
CA ASP A 83 -17.65 -15.01 -2.24
C ASP A 83 -19.11 -14.58 -2.40
N VAL A 84 -19.73 -14.23 -1.29
CA VAL A 84 -21.07 -13.67 -1.25
C VAL A 84 -20.98 -12.35 -0.53
N SER A 85 -21.68 -11.32 -0.99
CA SER A 85 -21.70 -10.02 -0.30
C SER A 85 -23.09 -9.42 -0.39
N LEU A 86 -23.55 -8.85 0.73
CA LEU A 86 -24.74 -8.01 0.76
C LEU A 86 -24.31 -6.55 0.67
N VAL A 87 -24.66 -5.89 -0.43
CA VAL A 87 -24.34 -4.50 -0.73
C VAL A 87 -25.63 -3.71 -0.74
N ASN A 88 -25.94 -3.07 0.39
CA ASN A 88 -27.10 -2.18 0.50
C ASN A 88 -26.65 -0.70 0.49
N GLU A 89 -27.61 0.21 0.60
CA GLU A 89 -27.37 1.67 0.53
C GLU A 89 -26.56 2.22 1.71
N ARG A 90 -26.41 1.47 2.82
CA ARG A 90 -25.81 1.93 4.08
C ARG A 90 -24.55 1.14 4.48
N THR A 91 -24.40 -0.08 4.00
CA THR A 91 -23.40 -1.04 4.47
C THR A 91 -23.01 -2.01 3.34
N ILE A 92 -21.71 -2.29 3.25
CA ILE A 92 -21.19 -3.46 2.53
C ILE A 92 -20.86 -4.50 3.59
N LEU A 93 -21.57 -5.63 3.57
CA LEU A 93 -21.23 -6.77 4.40
C LEU A 93 -20.42 -7.75 3.55
N HIS A 94 -19.10 -7.74 3.77
CA HIS A 94 -18.18 -8.72 3.22
C HIS A 94 -18.33 -10.04 3.99
N VAL A 95 -18.55 -11.12 3.25
CA VAL A 95 -18.46 -12.48 3.82
C VAL A 95 -16.99 -12.84 3.87
N ASP A 96 -16.51 -13.22 5.05
CA ASP A 96 -15.12 -13.62 5.23
C ASP A 96 -14.79 -14.84 4.33
N SER A 97 -13.77 -14.70 3.48
CA SER A 97 -13.25 -15.75 2.59
C SER A 97 -12.80 -17.01 3.32
N ASN A 98 -12.63 -16.96 4.65
CA ASN A 98 -12.30 -18.13 5.47
C ASN A 98 -13.48 -19.09 5.67
N VAL A 99 -14.72 -18.69 5.38
CA VAL A 99 -15.93 -19.48 5.64
C VAL A 99 -16.29 -20.40 4.47
N VAL A 100 -15.76 -20.17 3.26
CA VAL A 100 -16.26 -20.83 2.04
C VAL A 100 -15.15 -21.39 1.14
N THR A 101 -14.10 -21.97 1.73
CA THR A 101 -13.23 -22.89 0.98
C THR A 101 -13.76 -24.31 1.07
N LYS A 102 -13.66 -25.08 -0.02
CA LYS A 102 -13.85 -26.54 0.03
C LYS A 102 -12.89 -27.09 1.08
N ARG A 103 -13.42 -27.54 2.23
CA ARG A 103 -12.64 -27.98 3.40
C ARG A 103 -11.46 -28.84 2.96
N PRO A 104 -10.20 -28.36 3.05
CA PRO A 104 -9.05 -29.19 2.77
C PRO A 104 -8.99 -30.24 3.87
N SER A 105 -8.98 -31.52 3.49
CA SER A 105 -8.59 -32.59 4.41
C SER A 105 -7.07 -32.48 4.62
N GLY A 106 -6.65 -31.58 5.49
CA GLY A 106 -5.24 -31.36 5.78
C GLY A 106 -5.06 -30.28 6.84
N ASN A 107 -4.52 -30.68 7.98
CA ASN A 107 -4.15 -29.80 9.09
C ASN A 107 -3.35 -28.60 8.59
N SER A 108 -3.88 -27.39 8.72
CA SER A 108 -3.08 -26.17 8.65
C SER A 108 -3.25 -25.38 9.94
N ASN A 109 -2.17 -25.34 10.71
CA ASN A 109 -1.91 -24.22 11.60
C ASN A 109 -1.89 -22.96 10.72
N GLN A 110 -2.86 -22.06 10.89
CA GLN A 110 -2.79 -20.72 10.33
C GLN A 110 -1.66 -19.95 11.05
N GLN A 111 -0.45 -20.09 10.52
CA GLN A 111 0.70 -19.27 10.85
C GLN A 111 0.87 -18.28 9.69
N GLY A 112 0.83 -16.97 10.00
CA GLY A 112 0.67 -15.88 9.04
C GLY A 112 1.50 -16.06 7.76
N SER A 113 0.81 -16.25 6.63
CA SER A 113 1.47 -16.45 5.35
C SER A 113 1.78 -15.10 4.69
N LEU A 114 2.98 -14.97 4.15
CA LEU A 114 3.33 -13.90 3.22
C LEU A 114 2.66 -14.21 1.87
N GLU A 115 2.08 -13.21 1.24
CA GLU A 115 1.51 -13.27 -0.11
C GLU A 115 2.21 -12.24 -1.02
N ALA A 116 2.09 -12.41 -2.33
CA ALA A 116 2.64 -11.45 -3.28
C ALA A 116 1.88 -10.12 -3.21
N ALA A 117 2.60 -8.99 -3.22
CA ALA A 117 1.97 -7.67 -3.25
C ALA A 117 1.79 -7.17 -4.69
N THR A 118 0.72 -6.42 -4.93
CA THR A 118 0.32 -5.92 -6.25
C THR A 118 1.07 -4.66 -6.68
N LYS A 119 1.63 -3.92 -5.71
CA LYS A 119 2.43 -2.71 -5.93
C LYS A 119 3.37 -2.46 -4.75
N ARG A 120 4.39 -1.64 -4.96
CA ARG A 120 5.33 -1.18 -3.93
C ARG A 120 4.57 -0.66 -2.70
N ASP A 121 3.60 0.22 -2.89
CA ASP A 121 2.84 0.79 -1.78
C ASP A 121 2.13 -0.28 -0.93
N ASP A 122 1.55 -1.31 -1.56
CA ASP A 122 0.80 -2.37 -0.87
C ASP A 122 1.70 -3.41 -0.19
N SER A 123 3.01 -3.34 -0.38
CA SER A 123 3.96 -4.32 0.16
C SER A 123 4.36 -4.00 1.61
N ASP A 124 4.58 -5.04 2.39
CA ASP A 124 5.19 -4.97 3.72
C ASP A 124 6.69 -5.27 3.68
N ILE A 125 7.11 -5.97 2.63
CA ILE A 125 8.50 -6.25 2.29
C ILE A 125 8.68 -5.93 0.81
N TYR A 126 9.61 -5.02 0.54
CA TYR A 126 9.99 -4.56 -0.79
C TYR A 126 11.49 -4.58 -0.91
N PHE A 127 11.94 -5.01 -2.08
CA PHE A 127 13.33 -4.91 -2.49
C PHE A 127 13.39 -4.59 -3.98
N SER A 128 14.17 -3.59 -4.36
CA SER A 128 14.53 -3.27 -5.73
C SER A 128 16.05 -3.14 -5.82
N GLY A 129 16.64 -3.86 -6.76
CA GLY A 129 18.02 -3.67 -7.17
C GLY A 129 18.04 -3.12 -8.58
N SER A 130 18.62 -1.95 -8.79
CA SER A 130 18.63 -1.28 -10.09
C SER A 130 20.03 -0.87 -10.53
N TYR A 131 20.15 -0.64 -11.82
CA TYR A 131 21.38 -0.21 -12.48
C TYR A 131 21.11 1.04 -13.33
N THR A 132 22.06 1.96 -13.30
CA THR A 132 22.14 3.13 -14.17
C THR A 132 23.42 3.06 -15.01
N GLY A 133 23.25 3.10 -16.33
CA GLY A 133 24.37 3.22 -17.25
C GLY A 133 24.92 4.64 -17.26
N VAL A 134 26.25 4.77 -17.14
CA VAL A 134 26.96 6.05 -17.22
C VAL A 134 27.73 6.08 -18.54
N VAL A 135 27.57 7.15 -19.32
CA VAL A 135 28.35 7.34 -20.55
C VAL A 135 29.81 7.58 -20.15
N ASP A 136 30.72 6.74 -20.65
CA ASP A 136 32.18 6.77 -20.36
C ASP A 136 32.55 6.58 -18.88
N GLY A 137 31.71 5.89 -18.09
CA GLY A 137 31.96 5.60 -16.67
C GLY A 137 31.55 4.19 -16.25
N ASP A 138 31.92 3.82 -15.02
CA ASP A 138 31.50 2.55 -14.42
C ASP A 138 29.98 2.56 -14.15
N PRO A 139 29.32 1.41 -14.28
CA PRO A 139 27.89 1.30 -13.98
C PRO A 139 27.63 1.62 -12.51
N VAL A 140 26.53 2.34 -12.26
CA VAL A 140 26.07 2.67 -10.92
C VAL A 140 24.97 1.70 -10.52
N TRP A 141 25.09 1.14 -9.31
CA TRP A 141 24.14 0.19 -8.74
C TRP A 141 23.39 0.85 -7.59
N ASP A 142 22.11 0.55 -7.51
CA ASP A 142 21.20 1.11 -6.52
C ASP A 142 20.39 0.01 -5.86
N ILE A 143 20.21 0.12 -4.55
CA ILE A 143 19.30 -0.75 -3.78
C ILE A 143 18.26 0.13 -3.13
N ASP A 144 16.99 -0.20 -3.29
CA ASP A 144 15.87 0.40 -2.55
C ASP A 144 15.09 -0.73 -1.89
N ALA A 145 15.13 -0.80 -0.57
CA ALA A 145 14.43 -1.83 0.16
C ALA A 145 13.71 -1.24 1.36
N PHE A 146 12.57 -1.82 1.69
CA PHE A 146 11.94 -1.58 2.98
C PHE A 146 11.25 -2.84 3.47
N GLY A 147 11.13 -2.96 4.78
CA GLY A 147 10.53 -4.10 5.43
C GLY A 147 9.91 -3.66 6.74
N GLY A 148 8.75 -4.21 7.08
CA GLY A 148 8.17 -3.97 8.38
C GLY A 148 7.02 -4.89 8.71
N TYR A 149 6.47 -4.65 9.89
CA TYR A 149 5.38 -5.40 10.46
C TYR A 149 4.44 -4.43 11.18
N MET A 150 3.14 -4.62 10.99
CA MET A 150 2.09 -3.93 11.74
C MET A 150 1.19 -4.96 12.40
N LYS A 151 0.51 -4.56 13.46
CA LYS A 151 -0.49 -5.37 14.15
C LYS A 151 -1.69 -4.52 14.52
N ALA A 152 -2.89 -5.06 14.31
CA ALA A 152 -4.11 -4.41 14.74
C ALA A 152 -4.11 -4.27 16.26
N VAL A 153 -4.38 -3.06 16.74
CA VAL A 153 -4.67 -2.79 18.14
C VAL A 153 -6.18 -2.74 18.27
N GLN A 154 -6.75 -3.80 18.82
CA GLN A 154 -8.20 -3.90 19.00
C GLN A 154 -8.53 -4.60 20.31
N THR A 155 -9.66 -4.24 20.87
CA THR A 155 -10.35 -4.95 21.96
C THR A 155 -11.56 -5.66 21.36
N SER A 156 -12.25 -6.50 22.15
CA SER A 156 -13.47 -7.18 21.70
C SER A 156 -14.57 -6.21 21.23
N SER A 157 -14.59 -4.98 21.75
CA SER A 157 -15.63 -3.99 21.45
C SER A 157 -15.16 -2.78 20.62
N HIS A 158 -13.85 -2.54 20.51
CA HIS A 158 -13.32 -1.33 19.89
C HIS A 158 -12.04 -1.60 19.08
N TYR A 159 -12.04 -1.12 17.85
CA TYR A 159 -10.86 -1.03 16.98
C TYR A 159 -10.13 0.30 17.21
N TRP A 160 -8.84 0.23 17.54
CA TRP A 160 -8.02 1.39 17.87
C TRP A 160 -7.04 1.78 16.76
N GLY A 161 -6.83 0.96 15.73
CA GLY A 161 -5.84 1.23 14.68
C GLY A 161 -4.86 0.08 14.50
N TYR A 162 -3.73 0.38 13.87
CA TYR A 162 -2.59 -0.52 13.72
C TYR A 162 -1.34 0.12 14.32
N LEU A 163 -0.50 -0.68 14.95
CA LEU A 163 0.81 -0.29 15.46
C LEU A 163 1.87 -1.16 14.80
N GLY A 164 2.98 -0.58 14.38
CA GLY A 164 4.05 -1.34 13.74
C GLY A 164 5.41 -0.68 13.76
N PHE A 165 6.34 -1.37 13.13
CA PHE A 165 7.73 -0.98 12.99
C PHE A 165 8.20 -1.25 11.56
N TYR A 166 8.92 -0.30 10.98
CA TYR A 166 9.46 -0.38 9.63
C TYR A 166 10.92 0.04 9.59
N GLY A 167 11.66 -0.59 8.68
CA GLY A 167 12.98 -0.16 8.23
C GLY A 167 12.96 0.07 6.72
N GLN A 168 13.69 1.07 6.27
CA GLN A 168 13.90 1.42 4.87
C GLN A 168 15.39 1.71 4.67
N MET A 169 15.92 1.26 3.54
CA MET A 169 17.24 1.63 3.04
C MET A 169 17.12 2.02 1.56
N LYS A 170 17.77 3.11 1.18
CA LYS A 170 18.09 3.41 -0.22
C LYS A 170 19.59 3.59 -0.30
N THR A 171 20.27 2.88 -1.19
CA THR A 171 21.72 2.99 -1.36
C THR A 171 22.12 3.16 -2.82
N ASN A 172 23.19 3.90 -3.10
CA ASN A 172 23.74 4.14 -4.43
C ASN A 172 25.26 3.91 -4.43
N SER A 173 25.80 3.21 -5.42
CA SER A 173 27.23 2.88 -5.49
C SER A 173 28.11 3.96 -6.14
N SER A 174 27.55 5.10 -6.55
CA SER A 174 28.29 6.16 -7.22
C SER A 174 29.02 7.06 -6.23
N ALA A 175 30.18 7.58 -6.63
CA ALA A 175 30.96 8.52 -5.81
C ALA A 175 30.34 9.93 -5.73
N THR A 176 29.37 10.25 -6.59
CA THR A 176 28.82 11.61 -6.75
C THR A 176 27.32 11.70 -6.49
N ALA A 177 26.58 10.60 -6.58
CA ALA A 177 25.17 10.54 -6.21
C ALA A 177 25.03 9.66 -4.98
N ASP A 178 24.92 10.30 -3.82
CA ASP A 178 24.48 9.65 -2.59
C ASP A 178 23.24 10.42 -2.07
N PRO A 179 22.18 9.71 -1.68
CA PRO A 179 22.12 9.39 -0.27
C PRO A 179 21.79 7.92 -0.01
N ASP A 180 22.79 7.21 0.52
CA ASP A 180 22.67 5.99 1.28
C ASP A 180 21.88 6.34 2.55
N SER A 181 20.56 6.31 2.44
CA SER A 181 19.62 6.74 3.47
C SER A 181 19.01 5.54 4.15
N PHE A 182 19.10 5.52 5.47
CA PHE A 182 18.44 4.55 6.31
C PHE A 182 17.37 5.27 7.12
N LEU A 183 16.18 4.69 7.16
CA LEU A 183 15.07 5.17 7.98
C LEU A 183 14.48 3.98 8.73
N THR A 184 14.47 4.06 10.06
CA THR A 184 13.75 3.08 10.89
C THR A 184 12.75 3.80 11.76
N TYR A 185 11.53 3.28 11.89
CA TYR A 185 10.49 3.99 12.64
C TYR A 185 9.39 3.08 13.19
N GLY A 186 8.86 3.48 14.34
CA GLY A 186 7.56 3.05 14.83
C GLY A 186 6.44 3.86 14.19
N VAL A 187 5.36 3.20 13.81
CA VAL A 187 4.19 3.81 13.17
C VAL A 187 2.89 3.38 13.84
N TYR A 188 1.98 4.33 14.02
CA TYR A 188 0.59 4.10 14.36
C TYR A 188 -0.29 4.58 13.22
N GLN A 189 -1.28 3.78 12.82
CA GLN A 189 -2.16 4.09 11.70
C GLN A 189 -3.62 3.91 12.10
N ARG A 190 -4.49 4.85 11.75
CA ARG A 190 -5.92 4.78 12.06
C ARG A 190 -6.77 5.43 10.97
N ALA A 191 -7.76 4.69 10.46
CA ALA A 191 -8.82 5.24 9.64
C ALA A 191 -9.70 6.16 10.50
N LEU A 192 -9.97 7.36 10.00
CA LEU A 192 -10.72 8.39 10.71
C LEU A 192 -12.23 8.21 10.58
N SER A 193 -12.67 7.36 9.64
CA SER A 193 -14.07 7.00 9.43
C SER A 193 -14.17 5.62 8.79
N LYS A 194 -15.35 4.98 8.90
CA LYS A 194 -15.68 3.76 8.14
C LYS A 194 -16.15 4.07 6.71
N SER A 195 -16.65 5.28 6.47
CA SER A 195 -17.14 5.73 5.17
C SER A 195 -16.77 7.19 4.91
N TRP A 196 -16.65 7.56 3.64
CA TRP A 196 -16.44 8.95 3.23
C TRP A 196 -17.26 9.26 1.98
N LEU A 197 -17.57 10.54 1.78
CA LEU A 197 -18.46 11.01 0.72
C LEU A 197 -17.77 10.97 -0.66
N GLY A 198 -18.48 10.45 -1.66
CA GLY A 198 -18.10 10.55 -3.07
C GLY A 198 -16.91 9.66 -3.48
N PRO A 199 -16.01 10.13 -4.37
CA PRO A 199 -14.88 9.32 -4.87
C PRO A 199 -13.76 9.09 -3.84
N PHE A 200 -13.87 9.68 -2.66
CA PHE A 200 -12.86 9.63 -1.61
C PHE A 200 -13.05 8.36 -0.76
N GLN A 201 -11.95 7.71 -0.40
CA GLN A 201 -11.97 6.69 0.65
C GLN A 201 -11.85 7.35 2.03
N ALA A 202 -12.10 6.59 3.08
CA ALA A 202 -11.87 7.05 4.44
C ALA A 202 -10.43 7.58 4.61
N PRO A 203 -10.24 8.86 4.99
CA PRO A 203 -8.94 9.36 5.35
C PRO A 203 -8.37 8.58 6.52
N TYR A 204 -7.06 8.44 6.55
CA TYR A 204 -6.37 7.80 7.66
C TYR A 204 -5.18 8.62 8.12
N LEU A 205 -4.95 8.59 9.43
CA LEU A 205 -3.75 9.14 10.05
C LEU A 205 -2.65 8.09 9.98
N ASN A 206 -1.49 8.47 9.46
CA ASN A 206 -0.23 7.77 9.65
C ASN A 206 0.62 8.60 10.60
N TYR A 207 0.88 8.09 11.80
CA TYR A 207 1.71 8.76 12.78
C TYR A 207 3.00 7.97 13.00
N ARG A 208 4.12 8.47 12.45
CA ARG A 208 5.45 7.99 12.79
C ARG A 208 5.82 8.58 14.15
N PHE A 209 5.65 7.82 15.22
CA PHE A 209 5.81 8.36 16.57
C PHE A 209 7.28 8.42 17.02
N ALA A 210 8.14 7.57 16.44
CA ALA A 210 9.59 7.59 16.68
C ALA A 210 10.31 7.05 15.45
N GLY A 211 11.11 7.89 14.80
CA GLY A 211 11.90 7.53 13.62
C GLY A 211 13.34 8.00 13.73
N TRP A 212 14.26 7.21 13.20
CA TRP A 212 15.66 7.57 13.04
C TRP A 212 15.99 7.56 11.55
N GLU A 213 16.39 8.71 11.02
CA GLU A 213 16.92 8.87 9.68
C GLU A 213 18.42 9.12 9.76
N PHE A 214 19.23 8.34 9.06
CA PHE A 214 20.69 8.50 9.06
C PHE A 214 21.30 8.12 7.72
N ASP A 215 22.46 8.71 7.43
CA ASP A 215 23.28 8.37 6.28
C ASP A 215 24.22 7.20 6.59
N ARG A 216 24.74 6.53 5.56
CA ARG A 216 25.69 5.40 5.73
C ARG A 216 26.95 5.76 6.49
N GLU A 217 27.48 6.96 6.26
CA GLU A 217 28.70 7.43 6.93
C GLU A 217 28.42 7.92 8.36
N GLY A 218 27.15 8.00 8.74
CA GLY A 218 26.69 8.51 10.01
C GLY A 218 27.08 9.98 10.22
N LYS A 219 27.30 10.79 9.18
CA LYS A 219 27.52 12.24 9.30
C LYS A 219 26.23 12.97 9.66
N GLU A 220 25.09 12.41 9.32
CA GLU A 220 23.77 12.93 9.62
C GLU A 220 22.92 11.90 10.38
N LEU A 221 22.32 12.33 11.48
CA LEU A 221 21.39 11.54 12.26
C LEU A 221 20.27 12.44 12.75
N ASN A 222 19.06 12.14 12.30
CA ASN A 222 17.86 12.87 12.65
C ASN A 222 16.91 11.95 13.41
N PHE A 223 16.36 12.44 14.52
CA PHE A 223 15.15 11.86 15.10
C PHE A 223 13.94 12.55 14.48
N VAL A 224 12.97 11.78 13.99
CA VAL A 224 11.80 12.28 13.28
C VAL A 224 10.52 11.72 13.89
N THR A 225 9.58 12.60 14.20
CA THR A 225 8.19 12.23 14.46
C THR A 225 7.27 12.94 13.48
N SER A 226 6.32 12.22 12.89
CA SER A 226 5.57 12.75 11.75
C SER A 226 4.11 12.28 11.72
N PRO A 227 3.15 13.13 12.09
CA PRO A 227 1.74 12.92 11.79
C PRO A 227 1.44 13.33 10.35
N VAL A 228 0.92 12.39 9.57
CA VAL A 228 0.53 12.58 8.17
C VAL A 228 -0.90 12.11 7.99
N LEU A 229 -1.78 13.02 7.59
CA LEU A 229 -3.10 12.69 7.09
C LEU A 229 -2.97 12.22 5.64
N THR A 230 -3.59 11.09 5.33
CA THR A 230 -3.62 10.53 3.99
C THR A 230 -5.06 10.39 3.51
N ILE A 231 -5.34 10.93 2.34
CA ILE A 231 -6.68 10.99 1.74
C ILE A 231 -6.64 10.26 0.39
N PRO A 232 -7.09 9.01 0.32
CA PRO A 232 -7.19 8.29 -0.93
C PRO A 232 -8.39 8.74 -1.76
N LEU A 233 -8.18 8.82 -3.06
CA LEU A 233 -9.12 9.25 -4.08
C LEU A 233 -9.19 8.15 -5.14
N ARG A 234 -10.40 7.65 -5.38
CA ARG A 234 -10.68 6.77 -6.50
C ARG A 234 -11.07 7.64 -7.69
N LEU A 235 -10.29 7.59 -8.77
CA LEU A 235 -10.57 8.38 -9.98
C LEU A 235 -11.61 7.71 -10.89
N SER A 236 -12.26 6.64 -10.42
CA SER A 236 -13.31 5.93 -11.14
C SER A 236 -14.59 5.81 -10.30
N GLY A 237 -15.74 5.96 -10.95
CA GLY A 237 -17.06 5.94 -10.30
C GLY A 237 -17.59 4.55 -9.92
N LYS A 238 -16.78 3.49 -10.02
CA LYS A 238 -17.19 2.13 -9.65
C LYS A 238 -16.70 1.83 -8.22
N LEU A 239 -17.62 1.37 -7.36
CA LEU A 239 -17.42 1.08 -5.94
C LEU A 239 -16.42 -0.04 -5.60
N LYS A 240 -15.82 -0.69 -6.60
CA LYS A 240 -15.03 -1.91 -6.40
C LYS A 240 -13.58 -1.63 -6.01
N GLY A 241 -13.08 -2.45 -5.09
CA GLY A 241 -11.80 -2.32 -4.39
C GLY A 241 -10.55 -2.45 -5.27
N PRO A 242 -9.36 -2.45 -4.65
CA PRO A 242 -8.10 -2.49 -5.37
C PRO A 242 -7.90 -3.87 -6.01
N VAL A 243 -7.74 -3.86 -7.34
CA VAL A 243 -7.30 -4.98 -8.19
C VAL A 243 -8.32 -6.11 -8.36
N GLU A 244 -9.19 -5.97 -9.36
CA GLU A 244 -9.79 -7.12 -10.06
C GLU A 244 -8.83 -7.57 -11.18
N PRO A 245 -8.78 -8.86 -11.56
CA PRO A 245 -8.10 -9.31 -12.78
C PRO A 245 -8.58 -8.47 -13.98
N GLY A 246 -7.65 -7.89 -14.72
CA GLY A 246 -7.91 -6.92 -15.77
C GLY A 246 -7.31 -5.55 -15.48
N LEU A 247 -8.12 -4.55 -15.13
CA LEU A 247 -7.69 -3.15 -15.03
C LEU A 247 -7.52 -2.71 -13.56
N THR A 248 -6.31 -2.27 -13.18
CA THR A 248 -6.12 -1.55 -11.92
C THR A 248 -6.63 -0.13 -12.10
N LEU A 249 -7.74 0.19 -11.44
CA LEU A 249 -8.36 1.50 -11.53
C LEU A 249 -7.39 2.60 -11.06
N PRO A 250 -7.31 3.73 -11.78
CA PRO A 250 -6.45 4.83 -11.38
C PRO A 250 -6.88 5.34 -10.01
N HIS A 251 -5.91 5.50 -9.12
CA HIS A 251 -6.12 6.07 -7.80
C HIS A 251 -5.09 7.14 -7.54
N MET A 252 -5.50 8.11 -6.73
CA MET A 252 -4.66 9.20 -6.29
C MET A 252 -4.71 9.27 -4.77
N THR A 253 -3.62 9.61 -4.13
CA THR A 253 -3.52 9.71 -2.68
C THR A 253 -2.93 11.07 -2.35
N LEU A 254 -3.67 11.89 -1.59
CA LEU A 254 -3.16 13.16 -1.08
C LEU A 254 -2.56 12.94 0.30
N GLN A 255 -1.43 13.58 0.56
CA GLN A 255 -0.73 13.52 1.84
C GLN A 255 -0.54 14.95 2.36
N LEU A 256 -0.90 15.16 3.62
CA LEU A 256 -0.75 16.43 4.32
C LEU A 256 -0.25 16.14 5.73
N GLY A 257 0.82 16.77 6.16
CA GLY A 257 1.37 16.49 7.47
C GLY A 257 2.47 17.43 7.89
N THR A 258 3.15 17.04 8.95
CA THR A 258 4.36 17.71 9.41
C THR A 258 5.37 16.68 9.90
N GLU A 259 6.65 16.96 9.75
CA GLU A 259 7.74 16.25 10.43
C GLU A 259 8.27 17.18 11.52
N PHE A 260 8.39 16.70 12.75
CA PHE A 260 9.18 17.32 13.79
C PHE A 260 10.51 16.59 13.84
N VAL A 261 11.59 17.35 13.74
CA VAL A 261 12.92 16.80 13.48
C VAL A 261 13.89 17.35 14.50
N ASP A 262 14.64 16.45 15.11
CA ASP A 262 15.80 16.78 15.95
C ASP A 262 17.06 16.29 15.25
N ALA A 263 17.87 17.24 14.77
CA ALA A 263 19.16 16.94 14.15
C ALA A 263 20.19 16.61 15.26
N LEU A 264 20.31 15.34 15.59
CA LEU A 264 21.21 14.83 16.63
C LEU A 264 22.68 14.94 16.21
N LYS A 265 22.95 14.65 14.94
CA LYS A 265 24.27 14.79 14.31
C LYS A 265 24.13 15.44 12.94
N THR A 266 24.98 16.41 12.67
CA THR A 266 24.99 17.22 11.46
C THR A 266 26.39 17.79 11.24
N PRO A 267 26.88 17.90 10.00
CA PRO A 267 28.18 18.52 9.70
C PRO A 267 28.20 20.04 9.94
N LEU A 268 27.04 20.71 9.94
CA LEU A 268 26.93 22.14 10.28
C LEU A 268 26.21 22.30 11.62
N ALA A 269 26.89 22.93 12.58
CA ALA A 269 26.40 23.08 13.94
C ALA A 269 25.13 23.93 14.01
N GLU A 270 24.94 24.87 13.08
CA GLU A 270 23.78 25.75 12.98
C GLU A 270 22.51 25.00 12.56
N ALA A 271 22.63 23.80 11.97
CA ALA A 271 21.49 22.93 11.67
C ALA A 271 21.01 22.12 12.88
N LYS A 272 21.80 22.10 13.96
CA LYS A 272 21.55 21.29 15.14
C LYS A 272 20.47 21.95 15.99
N ASN A 273 19.23 21.48 15.92
CA ASN A 273 18.13 21.77 16.87
C ASN A 273 16.83 21.11 16.39
N TRP A 274 15.83 21.13 17.26
CA TRP A 274 14.44 20.87 16.90
C TRP A 274 13.92 21.88 15.88
N HIS A 275 13.31 21.38 14.82
CA HIS A 275 12.58 22.18 13.85
C HIS A 275 11.44 21.36 13.25
N THR A 276 10.66 22.00 12.36
CA THR A 276 9.53 21.35 11.70
C THR A 276 9.68 21.41 10.19
N ARG A 277 9.11 20.43 9.50
CA ARG A 277 8.96 20.44 8.04
C ARG A 277 7.46 20.29 7.74
N GLY A 278 6.90 21.20 6.96
CA GLY A 278 5.55 21.02 6.40
C GLY A 278 5.59 19.98 5.29
N LEU A 279 4.69 18.99 5.30
CA LEU A 279 4.59 17.95 4.29
C LEU A 279 3.33 18.10 3.44
N VAL A 280 3.51 18.17 2.14
CA VAL A 280 2.42 18.07 1.16
C VAL A 280 2.84 17.12 0.06
N GLY A 281 1.97 16.19 -0.32
CA GLY A 281 2.28 15.23 -1.36
C GLY A 281 1.06 14.70 -2.09
N VAL A 282 1.30 14.16 -3.27
CA VAL A 282 0.32 13.46 -4.09
C VAL A 282 0.99 12.25 -4.73
N THR A 283 0.34 11.10 -4.63
CA THR A 283 0.73 9.88 -5.34
C THR A 283 -0.37 9.48 -6.29
N PHE A 284 -0.02 9.22 -7.55
CA PHE A 284 -0.89 8.65 -8.56
C PHE A 284 -0.42 7.23 -8.88
N SER A 285 -1.37 6.31 -9.08
CA SER A 285 -1.05 4.97 -9.51
C SER A 285 -2.17 4.36 -10.34
N ALA A 286 -1.78 3.67 -11.40
CA ALA A 286 -2.66 2.99 -12.34
C ALA A 286 -1.94 1.75 -12.89
N GLY A 287 -2.69 0.77 -13.36
CA GLY A 287 -2.08 -0.45 -13.86
C GLY A 287 -3.03 -1.37 -14.59
N TYR A 288 -2.48 -2.47 -15.09
CA TYR A 288 -3.17 -3.51 -15.83
C TYR A 288 -2.63 -4.86 -15.37
N ALA A 289 -3.49 -5.73 -14.87
CA ALA A 289 -3.13 -7.04 -14.31
C ALA A 289 -3.90 -8.14 -15.06
N PRO A 290 -3.46 -8.55 -16.27
CA PRO A 290 -4.13 -9.59 -17.03
C PRO A 290 -3.94 -10.99 -16.43
N GLU A 291 -3.01 -11.17 -15.51
CA GLU A 291 -2.68 -12.45 -14.85
C GLU A 291 -2.36 -13.58 -15.85
N SER A 292 -1.77 -13.22 -16.99
CA SER A 292 -1.41 -14.14 -18.06
C SER A 292 0.01 -14.72 -17.89
N ASN A 293 0.29 -15.86 -18.53
CA ASN A 293 1.62 -16.47 -18.46
C ASN A 293 2.68 -15.52 -19.08
N GLY A 294 3.68 -15.13 -18.29
CA GLY A 294 4.74 -14.20 -18.69
C GLY A 294 4.43 -12.71 -18.50
N LEU A 295 3.16 -12.35 -18.26
CA LEU A 295 2.75 -11.00 -17.88
C LEU A 295 1.66 -11.07 -16.81
N HIS A 296 2.10 -10.89 -15.56
CA HIS A 296 1.22 -10.84 -14.41
C HIS A 296 0.55 -9.47 -14.28
N SER A 297 1.35 -8.40 -14.25
CA SER A 297 0.85 -7.02 -14.20
C SER A 297 1.82 -5.99 -14.74
N ILE A 298 1.28 -4.84 -15.15
CA ILE A 298 2.00 -3.60 -15.45
C ILE A 298 1.46 -2.53 -14.53
N LEU A 299 2.32 -1.88 -13.78
CA LEU A 299 1.95 -0.84 -12.82
C LEU A 299 2.74 0.42 -13.10
N PHE A 300 2.04 1.54 -13.20
CA PHE A 300 2.62 2.87 -13.19
C PHE A 300 2.30 3.55 -11.86
N THR A 301 3.32 4.06 -11.19
CA THR A 301 3.20 4.87 -9.98
C THR A 301 4.01 6.15 -10.17
N SER A 302 3.46 7.29 -9.80
CA SER A 302 4.18 8.57 -9.80
C SER A 302 3.80 9.33 -8.54
N SER A 303 4.80 9.79 -7.80
CA SER A 303 4.60 10.54 -6.57
C SER A 303 5.36 11.85 -6.62
N TYR A 304 4.72 12.90 -6.13
CA TYR A 304 5.31 14.20 -5.88
C TYR A 304 5.14 14.54 -4.41
N GLN A 305 6.22 14.93 -3.76
CA GLN A 305 6.19 15.37 -2.38
C GLN A 305 7.01 16.66 -2.25
N VAL A 306 6.55 17.56 -1.40
CA VAL A 306 7.29 18.75 -0.98
C VAL A 306 7.42 18.76 0.54
N ARG A 307 8.65 19.03 1.00
CA ARG A 307 8.93 19.39 2.40
C ARG A 307 9.27 20.86 2.48
N ILE A 308 8.68 21.56 3.45
CA ILE A 308 8.87 23.00 3.67
C ILE A 308 9.52 23.18 5.04
N PRO A 309 10.84 23.35 5.13
CA PRO A 309 11.54 23.52 6.41
C PRO A 309 11.12 24.82 7.09
N SER A 310 10.86 24.77 8.40
CA SER A 310 10.60 25.95 9.23
C SER A 310 11.88 26.68 9.65
N ALA A 311 13.03 26.04 9.47
CA ALA A 311 14.36 26.56 9.80
C ALA A 311 15.34 26.16 8.69
N SER A 312 16.53 26.79 8.67
CA SER A 312 17.57 26.41 7.74
C SER A 312 18.02 24.98 8.00
N GLU A 313 17.85 24.11 7.02
CA GLU A 313 18.32 22.73 7.06
C GLU A 313 19.48 22.53 6.09
N ILE A 314 20.26 21.49 6.36
CA ILE A 314 21.30 21.06 5.43
C ILE A 314 20.67 20.59 4.13
N PHE A 315 21.37 20.88 3.04
CA PHE A 315 21.18 20.26 1.76
C PHE A 315 22.51 20.17 1.02
N TYR A 316 22.54 19.29 0.02
CA TYR A 316 23.67 19.11 -0.87
C TYR A 316 23.20 19.35 -2.31
N ASP A 317 23.97 20.13 -3.06
CA ASP A 317 23.71 20.40 -4.47
C ASP A 317 25.03 20.48 -5.24
N ASP A 318 25.26 19.49 -6.10
CA ASP A 318 26.48 19.28 -6.88
C ASP A 318 26.86 20.44 -7.79
N LYS A 319 25.98 21.42 -8.00
CA LYS A 319 26.35 22.66 -8.69
C LYS A 319 27.32 23.52 -7.89
N PHE A 320 27.40 23.32 -6.57
CA PHE A 320 28.33 24.01 -5.67
C PHE A 320 29.57 23.17 -5.33
N ALA A 321 29.68 21.95 -5.87
CA ALA A 321 30.89 21.16 -5.74
C ALA A 321 32.09 21.92 -6.34
N PRO A 322 33.20 22.09 -5.61
CA PRO A 322 34.39 22.75 -6.13
C PRO A 322 34.94 21.94 -7.30
N VAL A 323 35.30 22.61 -8.39
CA VAL A 323 35.96 21.98 -9.54
C VAL A 323 37.45 22.23 -9.42
N ASP A 324 38.24 21.16 -9.41
CA ASP A 324 39.69 21.25 -9.46
C ASP A 324 40.09 21.91 -10.81
N PRO A 325 40.73 23.09 -10.77
CA PRO A 325 41.08 23.83 -11.99
C PRO A 325 42.14 23.14 -12.86
N THR A 326 42.88 22.17 -12.30
CA THR A 326 43.94 21.45 -13.02
C THR A 326 43.44 20.13 -13.62
N THR A 327 42.55 19.41 -12.94
CA THR A 327 42.04 18.11 -13.42
C THR A 327 40.65 18.19 -14.03
N GLY A 328 39.92 19.29 -13.82
CA GLY A 328 38.52 19.46 -14.23
C GLY A 328 37.55 18.56 -13.46
N LYS A 329 38.02 17.82 -12.46
CA LYS A 329 37.19 16.93 -11.64
C LYS A 329 36.42 17.72 -10.59
N LYS A 330 35.15 17.39 -10.40
CA LYS A 330 34.38 17.86 -9.25
C LYS A 330 34.88 17.16 -7.98
N GLY A 331 35.12 17.93 -6.92
CA GLY A 331 35.32 17.43 -5.56
C GLY A 331 33.99 17.20 -4.85
N ASP A 332 34.06 16.96 -3.54
CA ASP A 332 32.89 16.67 -2.72
C ASP A 332 31.96 17.88 -2.61
N THR A 333 30.65 17.64 -2.75
CA THR A 333 29.63 18.66 -2.59
C THR A 333 29.60 19.15 -1.14
N PRO A 334 29.83 20.45 -0.87
CA PRO A 334 29.84 20.97 0.48
C PRO A 334 28.41 20.98 1.08
N PRO A 335 28.26 20.75 2.39
CA PRO A 335 26.98 20.94 3.06
C PRO A 335 26.60 22.42 3.05
N MET A 336 25.33 22.71 2.78
CA MET A 336 24.80 24.07 2.75
C MET A 336 23.54 24.20 3.60
N LEU A 337 23.32 25.38 4.17
CA LEU A 337 22.10 25.69 4.92
C LEU A 337 21.11 26.46 4.08
N GLY A 338 19.83 26.08 4.13
CA GLY A 338 18.79 26.87 3.48
C GLY A 338 17.37 26.41 3.80
N THR A 339 16.43 27.35 3.69
CA THR A 339 14.99 27.17 3.98
C THR A 339 14.17 26.84 2.74
N GLN A 340 14.80 26.61 1.58
CA GLN A 340 14.06 26.37 0.34
C GLN A 340 13.19 25.10 0.42
N ALA A 341 12.09 25.08 -0.32
CA ALA A 341 11.25 23.88 -0.41
C ALA A 341 12.04 22.72 -1.02
N ARG A 342 11.88 21.52 -0.45
CA ARG A 342 12.53 20.28 -0.90
C ARG A 342 11.50 19.46 -1.65
N HIS A 343 11.52 19.55 -2.96
CA HIS A 343 10.63 18.80 -3.85
C HIS A 343 11.25 17.47 -4.21
N THR A 344 10.44 16.41 -4.29
CA THR A 344 10.85 15.10 -4.80
C THR A 344 9.78 14.56 -5.72
N VAL A 345 10.21 14.02 -6.85
CA VAL A 345 9.39 13.26 -7.80
C VAL A 345 10.00 11.88 -7.93
N ASP A 346 9.19 10.85 -7.66
CA ASP A 346 9.55 9.46 -7.89
C ASP A 346 8.48 8.83 -8.81
N THR A 347 8.91 8.32 -9.96
CA THR A 347 8.06 7.62 -10.92
C THR A 347 8.60 6.23 -11.17
N THR A 348 7.72 5.23 -11.15
CA THR A 348 8.07 3.83 -11.36
C THR A 348 7.07 3.18 -12.31
N LEU A 349 7.58 2.57 -13.37
CA LEU A 349 6.84 1.63 -14.21
C LEU A 349 7.36 0.22 -13.92
N THR A 350 6.50 -0.65 -13.39
CA THR A 350 6.85 -2.04 -13.04
C THR A 350 6.15 -3.00 -13.99
N TYR A 351 6.93 -3.88 -14.65
CA TYR A 351 6.48 -5.03 -15.42
C TYR A 351 6.66 -6.30 -14.57
N MET A 352 5.58 -6.82 -14.00
CA MET A 352 5.58 -8.04 -13.21
C MET A 352 5.42 -9.25 -14.12
N PHE A 353 6.46 -10.09 -14.20
CA PHE A 353 6.40 -11.37 -14.92
C PHE A 353 6.01 -12.55 -14.00
N LEU A 354 6.15 -12.37 -12.68
CA LEU A 354 5.60 -13.24 -11.63
C LEU A 354 4.75 -12.41 -10.67
N GLN A 355 3.97 -13.06 -9.80
CA GLN A 355 3.19 -12.35 -8.79
C GLN A 355 4.05 -11.51 -7.83
N TRP A 356 5.25 -12.01 -7.51
CA TRP A 356 6.16 -11.41 -6.53
C TRP A 356 7.43 -10.80 -7.15
N ALA A 357 7.63 -10.93 -8.47
CA ALA A 357 8.83 -10.49 -9.17
C ALA A 357 8.52 -9.72 -10.46
N GLY A 358 9.28 -8.65 -10.71
CA GLY A 358 9.15 -7.83 -11.91
C GLY A 358 10.41 -7.06 -12.29
N LEU A 359 10.35 -6.38 -13.43
CA LEU A 359 11.30 -5.38 -13.88
C LEU A 359 10.74 -3.99 -13.57
N SER A 360 11.55 -3.08 -13.02
CA SER A 360 11.18 -1.69 -12.78
C SER A 360 11.96 -0.75 -13.70
N PHE A 361 11.28 0.28 -14.18
CA PHE A 361 11.86 1.47 -14.78
C PHE A 361 11.56 2.63 -13.84
N GLU A 362 12.60 3.20 -13.25
CA GLU A 362 12.49 4.17 -12.18
C GLU A 362 13.02 5.51 -12.68
N HIS A 363 12.31 6.59 -12.36
CA HIS A 363 12.71 7.96 -12.58
C HIS A 363 12.64 8.71 -11.25
N ALA A 364 13.72 9.37 -10.87
CA ALA A 364 13.80 10.22 -9.69
C ALA A 364 14.24 11.64 -10.06
N TYR A 365 13.75 12.63 -9.33
CA TYR A 365 14.16 14.03 -9.45
C TYR A 365 13.89 14.78 -8.14
N GLY A 366 14.82 15.64 -7.72
CA GLY A 366 14.65 16.54 -6.58
C GLY A 366 15.53 16.19 -5.37
N SER A 367 15.16 16.68 -4.18
CA SER A 367 15.98 16.62 -2.96
C SER A 367 15.60 15.47 -2.04
N LEU A 368 16.40 14.41 -2.03
CA LEU A 368 16.10 13.18 -1.29
C LEU A 368 16.58 13.25 0.19
N PRO A 369 15.75 12.86 1.18
CA PRO A 369 16.16 12.82 2.59
C PRO A 369 17.18 11.68 2.87
N PRO A 370 17.93 11.70 3.99
CA PRO A 370 17.89 12.67 5.09
C PRO A 370 18.64 13.98 4.81
N ALA A 371 19.62 13.93 3.92
CA ALA A 371 20.55 15.01 3.62
C ALA A 371 20.04 16.02 2.58
N PHE A 372 18.86 15.78 2.00
CA PHE A 372 18.30 16.59 0.92
C PHE A 372 19.26 16.78 -0.27
N ALA A 373 20.01 15.73 -0.60
CA ALA A 373 20.87 15.70 -1.76
C ALA A 373 20.03 15.88 -3.03
N PHE A 374 20.32 16.93 -3.80
CA PHE A 374 19.61 17.22 -5.02
C PHE A 374 20.05 16.24 -6.11
N THR A 375 19.14 15.35 -6.49
CA THR A 375 19.29 14.48 -7.65
C THR A 375 18.62 15.17 -8.85
N GLY A 376 19.36 15.30 -9.96
CA GLY A 376 18.78 15.70 -11.24
C GLY A 376 17.80 14.65 -11.79
N HIS A 377 17.56 14.63 -13.09
CA HIS A 377 16.79 13.53 -13.68
C HIS A 377 17.65 12.25 -13.67
N SER A 378 17.30 11.29 -12.83
CA SER A 378 17.93 9.98 -12.76
C SER A 378 16.96 8.93 -13.29
N PHE A 379 17.44 8.06 -14.19
CA PHE A 379 16.67 6.94 -14.73
C PHE A 379 17.40 5.64 -14.40
N LYS A 380 16.64 4.66 -13.90
CA LYS A 380 17.18 3.36 -13.47
C LYS A 380 16.33 2.24 -14.03
N VAL A 381 16.96 1.09 -14.29
CA VAL A 381 16.27 -0.14 -14.64
C VAL A 381 16.66 -1.20 -13.62
N GLY A 382 15.68 -1.85 -13.03
CA GLY A 382 15.91 -2.77 -11.91
C GLY A 382 15.03 -4.01 -11.90
N LEU A 383 15.35 -4.90 -10.97
CA LEU A 383 14.54 -6.04 -10.58
C LEU A 383 13.82 -5.69 -9.28
N THR A 384 12.52 -5.85 -9.27
CA THR A 384 11.65 -5.60 -8.11
C THR A 384 11.12 -6.90 -7.54
N PHE A 385 11.14 -6.99 -6.22
CA PHE A 385 10.55 -8.04 -5.41
C PHE A 385 9.55 -7.43 -4.40
N THR A 386 8.35 -7.97 -4.34
CA THR A 386 7.26 -7.41 -3.53
C THR A 386 6.44 -8.49 -2.82
N LEU A 387 6.34 -8.38 -1.49
CA LEU A 387 5.50 -9.24 -0.65
C LEU A 387 4.67 -8.39 0.32
N LYS A 388 3.48 -8.88 0.66
CA LYS A 388 2.59 -8.33 1.70
C LYS A 388 2.20 -9.43 2.67
N GLN A 389 1.86 -9.05 3.89
CA GLN A 389 1.33 -9.96 4.88
C GLN A 389 -0.18 -10.10 4.65
N THR A 390 -0.67 -11.35 4.62
CA THR A 390 -2.09 -11.66 4.38
C THR A 390 -3.01 -11.02 5.42
N SER A 391 -2.57 -10.97 6.68
CA SER A 391 -3.40 -10.58 7.82
C SER A 391 -3.08 -9.20 8.42
N PHE A 392 -1.83 -8.73 8.33
CA PHE A 392 -1.38 -7.53 9.04
C PHE A 392 -0.32 -6.74 8.24
N GLY A 393 -0.76 -5.82 7.39
CA GLY A 393 0.13 -5.04 6.53
C GLY A 393 -0.18 -3.55 6.45
N ARG A 394 0.72 -2.77 5.84
CA ARG A 394 0.66 -1.29 5.70
C ARG A 394 -0.63 -0.78 5.07
N TYR A 395 -1.22 -1.59 4.18
CA TYR A 395 -2.47 -1.30 3.48
C TYR A 395 -3.68 -2.10 4.00
N SER A 396 -3.52 -2.89 5.07
CA SER A 396 -4.63 -3.65 5.67
C SER A 396 -5.77 -2.76 6.17
N ILE A 397 -5.48 -1.49 6.53
CA ILE A 397 -6.50 -0.52 6.95
C ILE A 397 -7.40 0.00 5.82
N LEU A 398 -6.95 -0.16 4.56
CA LEU A 398 -7.68 0.29 3.37
C LEU A 398 -8.42 -0.84 2.67
N LYS A 399 -8.29 -2.08 3.16
CA LYS A 399 -9.17 -3.17 2.78
C LYS A 399 -10.51 -2.92 3.50
N PRO A 400 -11.62 -2.68 2.75
CA PRO A 400 -12.93 -2.44 3.33
C PRO A 400 -13.45 -3.61 4.16
#